data_AF-A0A1F6EKP5-F1
#
_entry.id   AF-A0A1F6EKP5-F1
#
_cell.length_a   1.000
_cell.length_b   1.000
_cell.length_c   1.000
_cell.angle_alpha   90.00
_cell.angle_beta   90.00
_cell.angle_gamma   90.00
#
_symmetry.space_group_name_H-M   'P 1'
#
loop_
_entity.id
_entity.type
_entity.pdbx_description
1 polymer ?
#
loop_
_entity_poly.entity_id
_entity_poly.type
_entity_poly.pdbx_seq_one_letter_code
_entity_poly.pdbx_strand_id
1 'polypeptide(L)'
;MNQQKTWHDRYQEARSTGAAVSDRIASFVGSWMFVYLHVVWFGFWIFLPVESFPFQLLTMVVSLEAIVLSTLIIMAQNRHSERDRHQADEDLRTDIEAKMEIDEIQQRLSRIENEKLDKIITLLEKRE
;
A
#
# COMPACT_ATOMS: atom_id res chain seq x y z
N MET A 1 -22.45 -3.67 18.68
CA MET A 1 -21.65 -3.08 17.58
C MET A 1 -20.83 -4.22 16.99
N ASN A 2 -21.29 -4.76 15.86
CA ASN A 2 -20.65 -5.89 15.20
C ASN A 2 -19.38 -5.38 14.50
N GLN A 3 -18.21 -5.52 15.12
CA GLN A 3 -16.95 -5.16 14.48
C GLN A 3 -16.66 -6.18 13.39
N GLN A 4 -17.10 -5.87 12.17
CA GLN A 4 -16.76 -6.61 10.98
C GLN A 4 -15.24 -6.50 10.83
N LYS A 5 -14.51 -7.60 11.07
CA LYS A 5 -13.06 -7.67 10.90
C LYS A 5 -12.70 -7.06 9.55
N THR A 6 -11.93 -5.98 9.58
CA THR A 6 -11.50 -5.31 8.37
C THR A 6 -10.58 -6.26 7.60
N TRP A 7 -10.46 -6.09 6.29
CA TRP A 7 -9.54 -6.92 5.50
C TRP A 7 -8.09 -6.79 5.98
N HIS A 8 -7.74 -5.65 6.62
CA HIS A 8 -6.46 -5.43 7.29
C HIS A 8 -6.17 -6.44 8.42
N ASP A 9 -7.20 -6.88 9.14
CA ASP A 9 -7.06 -7.81 10.26
C ASP A 9 -6.80 -9.24 9.76
N ARG A 10 -7.45 -9.62 8.67
CA ARG A 10 -7.30 -10.95 8.06
C ARG A 10 -5.92 -11.15 7.41
N TYR A 11 -5.31 -10.09 6.91
CA TYR A 11 -3.94 -10.14 6.39
C TYR A 11 -2.86 -10.29 7.47
N GLN A 12 -3.13 -9.83 8.70
CA GLN A 12 -2.18 -9.93 9.80
C GLN A 12 -2.12 -11.33 10.42
N GLU A 13 -3.23 -12.06 10.44
CA GLU A 13 -3.35 -13.38 11.05
C GLU A 13 -2.64 -14.50 10.26
N ALA A 14 -2.31 -14.29 8.98
CA ALA A 14 -1.62 -15.28 8.13
C ALA A 14 -0.09 -15.07 8.03
N ARG A 15 0.53 -14.27 8.91
CA ARG A 15 1.98 -14.04 8.87
C ARG A 15 2.75 -15.28 9.29
N SER A 16 3.45 -15.92 8.34
CA SER A 16 4.52 -16.86 8.67
C SER A 16 5.66 -16.12 9.40
N THR A 17 6.45 -16.84 10.21
CA THR A 17 7.63 -16.28 10.90
C THR A 17 8.61 -15.63 9.92
N GLY A 18 8.73 -16.17 8.69
CA GLY A 18 9.53 -15.57 7.62
C GLY A 18 8.97 -14.23 7.12
N ALA A 19 7.65 -14.05 7.12
CA ALA A 19 7.01 -12.81 6.72
C ALA A 19 7.34 -11.66 7.68
N ALA A 20 7.40 -11.93 8.99
CA ALA A 20 7.75 -10.94 10.01
C ALA A 20 9.22 -10.50 9.90
N VAL A 21 10.14 -11.45 9.67
CA VAL A 21 11.57 -11.15 9.47
C VAL A 21 11.78 -10.33 8.20
N SER A 22 11.14 -10.71 7.09
CA SER A 22 11.25 -9.97 5.82
C SER A 22 10.69 -8.55 5.92
N ASP A 23 9.57 -8.32 6.62
CA ASP A 23 9.03 -6.96 6.83
C ASP A 23 9.99 -6.09 7.68
N ARG A 24 10.69 -6.71 8.64
CA ARG A 24 11.68 -6.02 9.48
C ARG A 24 12.97 -5.69 8.72
N ILE A 25 13.41 -6.57 7.83
CA ILE A 25 14.54 -6.33 6.93
C ILE A 25 14.19 -5.24 5.91
N ALA A 26 13.00 -5.31 5.31
CA ALA A 26 12.53 -4.31 4.35
C ALA A 26 12.49 -2.89 4.95
N SER A 27 11.91 -2.77 6.16
CA SER A 27 11.87 -1.48 6.88
C SER A 27 13.24 -0.98 7.31
N PHE A 28 14.19 -1.89 7.62
CA PHE A 28 15.56 -1.51 7.95
C PHE A 28 16.34 -1.04 6.72
N VAL A 29 16.32 -1.79 5.62
CA VAL A 29 17.05 -1.48 4.37
C VAL A 29 16.49 -0.21 3.71
N GLY A 30 15.18 0.04 3.82
CA GLY A 30 14.55 1.27 3.32
C GLY A 30 14.73 2.50 4.21
N SER A 31 15.44 2.40 5.35
CA SER A 31 15.59 3.50 6.31
C SER A 31 16.77 4.42 5.98
N TRP A 32 16.60 5.73 6.23
CA TRP A 32 17.69 6.70 6.19
C TRP A 32 18.85 6.33 7.13
N MET A 33 18.57 5.66 8.25
CA MET A 33 19.59 5.21 9.20
C MET A 33 20.55 4.18 8.57
N PHE A 34 20.05 3.30 7.69
CA PHE A 34 20.86 2.32 6.99
C PHE A 34 21.86 3.00 6.05
N VAL A 35 21.40 4.04 5.33
CA VAL A 35 22.26 4.84 4.44
C VAL A 35 23.36 5.53 5.22
N TYR A 36 23.04 6.20 6.34
CA TYR A 36 24.05 6.84 7.18
C TYR A 36 25.08 5.84 7.73
N LEU A 37 24.62 4.67 8.17
CA LEU A 37 25.51 3.61 8.66
C LEU A 37 26.49 3.14 7.56
N HIS A 38 26.01 2.95 6.33
CA HIS A 38 26.88 2.57 5.20
C HIS A 38 27.85 3.70 4.82
N VAL A 39 27.40 4.95 4.81
CA VAL A 39 28.26 6.10 4.50
C VAL A 39 29.37 6.24 5.55
N VAL A 40 29.05 6.10 6.84
CA VAL A 40 30.06 6.13 7.91
C VAL A 40 30.98 4.92 7.85
N TRP A 41 30.43 3.73 7.61
CA TRP A 41 31.20 2.49 7.49
C TRP A 41 32.21 2.54 6.34
N PHE A 42 31.77 2.89 5.13
CA PHE A 42 32.64 3.05 3.97
C PHE A 42 33.57 4.26 4.11
N GLY A 43 33.09 5.37 4.69
CA GLY A 43 33.92 6.53 4.99
C GLY A 43 35.07 6.17 5.92
N PHE A 44 34.79 5.48 7.02
CA PHE A 44 35.81 4.98 7.95
C PHE A 44 36.82 4.08 7.23
N TRP A 45 36.35 3.16 6.38
CA TRP A 45 37.20 2.26 5.60
C TRP A 45 38.11 2.97 4.59
N ILE A 46 37.65 4.07 3.97
CA ILE A 46 38.44 4.84 3.00
C ILE A 46 39.48 5.73 3.70
N PHE A 47 39.13 6.31 4.85
CA PHE A 47 39.99 7.27 5.55
C PHE A 47 40.97 6.63 6.55
N LEU A 48 40.70 5.41 7.03
CA LEU A 48 41.65 4.63 7.83
C LEU A 48 42.29 3.55 6.96
N PRO A 49 43.53 3.75 6.47
CA PRO A 49 44.26 2.70 5.79
C PRO A 49 44.60 1.61 6.81
N VAL A 50 43.79 0.56 6.85
CA VAL A 50 44.12 -0.68 7.54
C VAL A 50 45.17 -1.37 6.68
N GLU A 51 46.44 -1.06 6.94
CA GLU A 51 47.58 -1.67 6.27
C GLU A 51 47.52 -3.18 6.46
N SER A 52 47.04 -3.91 5.43
CA SER A 52 47.16 -5.35 5.16
C SER A 52 45.93 -5.97 4.49
N PHE A 53 44.81 -5.24 4.29
CA PHE A 53 43.66 -5.81 3.56
C PHE A 53 43.77 -5.60 2.04
N PRO A 54 43.81 -6.66 1.22
CA PRO A 54 43.84 -6.52 -0.24
C PRO A 54 42.49 -5.99 -0.73
N PHE A 55 42.50 -4.85 -1.42
CA PHE A 55 41.32 -4.20 -2.02
C PHE A 55 40.43 -5.16 -2.83
N GLN A 56 40.99 -6.23 -3.40
CA GLN A 56 40.26 -7.23 -4.18
C GLN A 56 39.24 -8.02 -3.34
N LEU A 57 39.59 -8.42 -2.11
CA LEU A 57 38.66 -9.16 -1.25
C LEU A 57 37.51 -8.26 -0.78
N LEU A 58 37.79 -6.98 -0.54
CA LEU A 58 36.78 -6.00 -0.18
C LEU A 58 35.74 -5.84 -1.30
N THR A 59 36.19 -5.61 -2.52
CA THR A 59 35.32 -5.47 -3.70
C THR A 59 34.46 -6.73 -3.90
N MET A 60 35.01 -7.90 -3.63
CA MET A 60 34.26 -9.15 -3.68
C MET A 60 33.16 -9.20 -2.61
N VAL A 61 33.46 -8.84 -1.36
CA VAL A 61 32.48 -8.82 -0.28
C VAL A 61 31.37 -7.78 -0.54
N VAL A 62 31.73 -6.56 -0.95
CA VAL A 62 30.77 -5.49 -1.27
C VAL A 62 29.89 -5.86 -2.46
N SER A 63 30.43 -6.52 -3.49
CA SER A 63 29.62 -6.98 -4.62
C SER A 63 28.63 -8.09 -4.24
N LEU A 64 29.05 -9.03 -3.37
CA LEU A 64 28.14 -10.04 -2.81
C LEU A 64 27.05 -9.39 -1.95
N GLU A 65 27.42 -8.44 -1.09
CA GLU A 65 26.49 -7.67 -0.26
C GLU A 65 25.45 -6.94 -1.14
N ALA A 66 25.89 -6.27 -2.20
CA ALA A 66 24.99 -5.58 -3.13
C ALA A 66 23.99 -6.52 -3.80
N ILE A 67 24.41 -7.72 -4.22
CA ILE A 67 23.51 -8.74 -4.79
C ILE A 67 22.46 -9.17 -3.76
N VAL A 68 22.89 -9.49 -2.54
CA VAL A 68 21.98 -9.90 -1.46
C VAL A 68 20.98 -8.79 -1.16
N LEU A 69 21.44 -7.55 -1.00
CA LEU A 69 20.57 -6.39 -0.78
C LEU A 69 19.57 -6.19 -1.92
N SER A 70 20.01 -6.27 -3.18
CA SER A 70 19.13 -6.15 -4.33
C SER A 70 18.02 -7.21 -4.32
N THR A 71 18.34 -8.46 -3.98
CA THR A 71 17.32 -9.52 -3.92
C THR A 71 16.34 -9.31 -2.76
N LEU A 72 16.81 -8.84 -1.60
CA LEU A 72 15.96 -8.51 -0.46
C LEU A 72 15.04 -7.33 -0.76
N ILE A 73 15.54 -6.31 -1.48
CA ILE A 73 14.74 -5.18 -1.94
C ILE A 73 13.64 -5.65 -2.90
N ILE A 74 13.97 -6.49 -3.89
CA ILE A 74 12.98 -7.03 -4.82
C ILE A 74 11.92 -7.86 -4.08
N MET A 75 12.32 -8.69 -3.12
CA MET A 75 11.37 -9.45 -2.30
C MET A 75 10.45 -8.52 -1.49
N ALA A 76 10.99 -7.46 -0.90
CA ALA A 76 10.20 -6.45 -0.19
C ALA A 76 9.23 -5.74 -1.14
N GLN A 77 9.70 -5.32 -2.33
CA GLN A 77 8.90 -4.66 -3.35
C GLN A 77 7.74 -5.54 -3.85
N ASN A 78 7.99 -6.81 -4.15
CA ASN A 78 6.94 -7.74 -4.56
C ASN A 78 5.84 -7.85 -3.49
N ARG A 79 6.22 -7.91 -2.21
CA ARG A 79 5.26 -7.98 -1.10
C ARG A 79 4.46 -6.69 -0.92
N HIS A 80 5.11 -5.53 -1.08
CA HIS A 80 4.40 -4.25 -1.07
C HIS A 80 3.41 -4.17 -2.23
N SER A 81 3.84 -4.54 -3.45
CA SER A 81 2.99 -4.54 -4.64
C SER A 81 1.79 -5.49 -4.50
N GLU A 82 1.95 -6.67 -3.88
CA GLU A 82 0.82 -7.56 -3.60
C GLU A 82 -0.19 -6.96 -2.63
N ARG A 83 0.27 -6.28 -1.57
CA ARG A 83 -0.59 -5.56 -0.62
C ARG A 83 -1.33 -4.42 -1.32
N ASP A 84 -0.61 -3.62 -2.10
CA ASP A 84 -1.17 -2.48 -2.83
C ASP A 84 -2.23 -2.95 -3.83
N ARG A 85 -1.99 -4.07 -4.53
CA ARG A 85 -2.99 -4.68 -5.43
C ARG A 85 -4.24 -5.12 -4.68
N HIS A 86 -4.09 -5.82 -3.56
CA HIS A 86 -5.24 -6.25 -2.77
C HIS A 86 -6.04 -5.06 -2.23
N GLN A 87 -5.36 -3.99 -1.79
CA GLN A 87 -6.02 -2.77 -1.36
C GLN A 87 -6.80 -2.13 -2.51
N ALA A 88 -6.18 -2.00 -3.69
CA ALA A 88 -6.84 -1.46 -4.88
C ALA A 88 -8.08 -2.25 -5.31
N ASP A 89 -8.04 -3.59 -5.20
CA ASP A 89 -9.18 -4.45 -5.53
C ASP A 89 -10.36 -4.23 -4.55
N GLU A 90 -10.08 -4.08 -3.26
CA GLU A 90 -11.09 -3.80 -2.23
C GLU A 90 -11.68 -2.38 -2.36
N ASP A 91 -10.82 -1.39 -2.64
CA ASP A 91 -11.23 -0.02 -2.90
C ASP A 91 -12.14 0.04 -4.14
N LEU A 92 -11.76 -0.65 -5.22
CA LEU A 92 -12.57 -0.76 -6.44
C LEU A 92 -13.95 -1.38 -6.16
N ARG A 93 -14.02 -2.42 -5.33
CA ARG A 93 -15.31 -3.04 -4.97
C ARG A 93 -16.21 -2.06 -4.23
N THR A 94 -15.63 -1.30 -3.29
CA THR A 94 -16.34 -0.29 -2.51
C THR A 94 -16.84 0.85 -3.40
N ASP A 95 -16.02 1.30 -4.35
CA ASP A 95 -16.39 2.34 -5.31
C ASP A 95 -17.55 1.90 -6.23
N ILE A 96 -17.57 0.64 -6.65
CA ILE A 96 -18.66 0.07 -7.45
C ILE A 96 -19.96 0.04 -6.62
N GLU A 97 -19.90 -0.41 -5.37
CA GLU A 97 -21.05 -0.46 -4.47
C GLU A 97 -21.60 0.96 -4.20
N ALA A 98 -20.73 1.92 -3.90
CA ALA A 98 -21.10 3.31 -3.71
C ALA A 98 -21.74 3.91 -4.97
N LYS A 99 -21.20 3.59 -6.16
CA LYS A 99 -21.80 4.03 -7.43
C LYS A 99 -23.22 3.49 -7.61
N MET A 100 -23.46 2.21 -7.29
CA MET A 100 -24.79 1.62 -7.38
C MET A 100 -25.77 2.28 -6.41
N GLU A 101 -25.34 2.59 -5.17
CA GLU A 101 -26.17 3.29 -4.19
C GLU A 101 -26.50 4.73 -4.65
N ILE A 102 -25.53 5.43 -5.24
CA ILE A 102 -25.75 6.77 -5.82
C ILE A 102 -26.76 6.71 -6.97
N ASP A 103 -26.60 5.76 -7.90
CA ASP A 103 -27.53 5.59 -9.03
C ASP A 103 -28.96 5.29 -8.52
N GLU A 104 -29.09 4.47 -7.47
CA GLU A 104 -30.38 4.20 -6.84
C GLU A 104 -30.99 5.46 -6.22
N ILE A 105 -30.20 6.26 -5.50
CA ILE A 105 -30.64 7.52 -4.91
C ILE A 105 -31.08 8.50 -6.02
N GLN A 106 -30.33 8.60 -7.11
CA GLN A 106 -30.68 9.46 -8.25
C GLN A 106 -32.01 9.04 -8.90
N GLN A 107 -32.23 7.74 -9.09
CA GLN A 107 -33.51 7.22 -9.61
C GLN A 107 -34.68 7.53 -8.67
N ARG A 108 -34.49 7.34 -7.35
CA ARG A 108 -35.51 7.67 -6.35
C ARG A 108 -35.81 9.18 -6.34
N LEU A 109 -34.79 10.03 -6.42
CA LEU A 109 -34.95 11.48 -6.47
C LEU A 109 -35.71 11.92 -7.72
N SER A 110 -35.33 11.40 -8.89
CA SER A 110 -36.01 11.68 -10.15
C SER A 110 -37.47 11.22 -10.13
N ARG A 111 -37.77 10.06 -9.53
CA ARG A 111 -39.17 9.61 -9.34
C ARG A 111 -39.96 10.59 -8.48
N ILE A 112 -39.40 11.02 -7.34
CA ILE A 112 -40.07 11.97 -6.43
C ILE A 112 -40.31 13.30 -7.15
N GLU A 113 -39.33 13.79 -7.92
CA GLU A 113 -39.44 15.04 -8.68
C GLU A 113 -40.60 14.98 -9.68
N ASN A 114 -40.67 13.92 -10.50
CA ASN A 114 -41.75 13.72 -11.46
C ASN A 114 -43.13 13.59 -10.78
N GLU A 115 -43.26 12.77 -9.73
CA GLU A 115 -44.53 12.61 -9.00
C GLU A 115 -45.02 13.91 -8.35
N LYS A 116 -44.11 14.74 -7.85
CA LYS A 116 -44.43 16.05 -7.26
C LYS A 116 -44.84 17.05 -8.33
N LEU A 117 -44.15 17.08 -9.47
CA LEU A 117 -44.47 17.94 -10.61
C LEU A 117 -45.88 17.63 -11.14
N ASP A 118 -46.20 16.35 -11.35
CA ASP A 118 -47.51 15.93 -11.83
C ASP A 118 -48.64 16.37 -10.88
N LYS A 119 -48.45 16.17 -9.57
CA LYS A 119 -49.44 16.61 -8.57
C LYS A 119 -49.65 18.12 -8.57
N ILE A 120 -48.58 18.91 -8.74
CA ILE A 120 -48.69 20.37 -8.79
C ILE A 120 -49.47 20.79 -10.03
N ILE A 121 -49.18 20.22 -11.20
CA ILE A 121 -49.90 20.50 -12.46
C ILE A 121 -51.38 20.17 -12.30
N THR A 122 -51.72 18.98 -11.78
CA THR A 122 -53.11 18.58 -11.56
C THR A 122 -53.84 19.52 -10.59
N LEU A 123 -53.15 20.00 -9.55
CA LEU A 123 -53.75 20.93 -8.58
C LEU A 123 -53.98 22.33 -9.16
N LEU A 124 -53.13 22.77 -10.10
CA LEU A 124 -53.32 24.04 -10.81
C LEU A 124 -54.50 23.94 -11.79
N GLU A 125 -54.57 22.85 -12.55
CA GLU A 125 -55.62 22.62 -13.56
C GLU A 125 -57.02 22.48 -12.93
N LYS A 126 -57.11 21.98 -11.70
CA LYS A 126 -58.37 21.89 -10.95
C LYS A 126 -58.82 23.22 -10.31
N ARG A 127 -57.96 24.24 -10.32
CA ARG A 127 -58.20 25.54 -9.69
C ARG A 127 -58.63 26.61 -10.72
N GLU A 128 -58.40 26.38 -12.00
CA GLU A 128 -59.08 27.06 -13.12
C GLU A 128 -60.45 26.43 -13.40
#